data_AF-A0A660UVP9-F1
#
_entry.id   AF-A0A660UVP9-F1
#
_cell.length_a   1.000
_cell.length_b   1.000
_cell.length_c   1.000
_cell.angle_alpha   90.00
_cell.angle_beta   90.00
_cell.angle_gamma   90.00
#
_symmetry.space_group_name_H-M   'P 1'
#
loop_
_entity.id
_entity.type
_entity.pdbx_description
1 polymer ?
#
loop_
_entity_poly.entity_id
_entity_poly.type
_entity_poly.pdbx_seq_one_letter_code
_entity_poly.pdbx_strand_id
1 'polypeptide(L)'
;MKMVITILRWMAVLPGAILFVFISDFPIHWIVVLQEYIPDKIITFDNPAQLEYLLYAFFNPFILIMSATFIAPSKKFWVGLLFIVLSLILALVGLVYSKQNNLATYSAPEITLLLNIAGYTVGCIYIYNKYWSSKMQATS
;
A
#
# COMPACT_ATOMS: atom_id res chain seq x y z
N MET A 1 28.02 -15.25 -10.07
CA MET A 1 27.49 -13.91 -10.39
C MET A 1 25.96 -13.80 -10.30
N LYS A 2 25.16 -14.70 -10.93
CA LYS A 2 23.67 -14.64 -10.88
C LYS A 2 23.08 -14.66 -9.46
N MET A 3 23.69 -15.40 -8.53
CA MET A 3 23.25 -15.49 -7.12
C MET A 3 23.38 -14.16 -6.37
N VAL A 4 24.52 -13.47 -6.48
CA VAL A 4 24.78 -12.17 -5.83
C VAL A 4 23.78 -11.11 -6.29
N ILE A 5 23.53 -11.04 -7.60
CA ILE A 5 22.54 -10.12 -8.18
C ILE A 5 21.13 -10.39 -7.62
N THR A 6 20.80 -11.67 -7.42
CA THR A 6 19.49 -12.06 -6.86
C THR A 6 19.36 -11.59 -5.42
N ILE A 7 20.38 -11.80 -4.59
CA ILE A 7 20.39 -11.38 -3.18
C ILE A 7 20.29 -9.86 -3.06
N LEU A 8 21.08 -9.11 -3.83
CA LEU A 8 21.04 -7.65 -3.83
C LEU A 8 19.67 -7.10 -4.24
N ARG A 9 19.01 -7.75 -5.22
CA ARG A 9 17.64 -7.40 -5.60
C ARG A 9 16.67 -7.61 -4.44
N TRP A 10 16.74 -8.73 -3.74
CA TRP A 10 15.88 -9.01 -2.58
C TRP A 10 16.10 -8.03 -1.43
N MET A 11 17.35 -7.66 -1.16
CA MET A 11 17.68 -6.62 -0.19
C MET A 11 17.12 -5.25 -0.59
N ALA A 12 16.98 -4.97 -1.88
CA ALA A 12 16.43 -3.72 -2.40
C ALA A 12 14.89 -3.69 -2.45
N VAL A 13 14.18 -4.85 -2.37
CA VAL A 13 12.72 -4.90 -2.49
C VAL A 13 12.04 -4.10 -1.39
N LEU A 14 12.36 -4.39 -0.12
CA LEU A 14 11.73 -3.75 1.02
C LEU A 14 12.03 -2.23 1.08
N PRO A 15 13.30 -1.77 1.10
CA PRO A 15 13.59 -0.34 1.16
C PRO A 15 13.09 0.40 -0.09
N GLY A 16 13.15 -0.24 -1.27
CA GLY A 16 12.62 0.34 -2.49
C GLY A 16 11.10 0.51 -2.43
N ALA A 17 10.37 -0.52 -2.01
CA ALA A 17 8.91 -0.46 -1.88
C ALA A 17 8.46 0.59 -0.86
N ILE A 18 9.17 0.69 0.28
CA ILE A 18 8.94 1.74 1.28
C ILE A 18 9.17 3.14 0.68
N LEU A 19 10.25 3.33 -0.09
CA LEU A 19 10.52 4.60 -0.76
C LEU A 19 9.41 4.97 -1.75
N PHE A 20 8.85 4.00 -2.49
CA PHE A 20 7.71 4.24 -3.37
C PHE A 20 6.46 4.68 -2.61
N VAL A 21 6.21 4.13 -1.42
CA VAL A 21 5.10 4.59 -0.54
C VAL A 21 5.32 6.04 -0.14
N PHE A 22 6.50 6.40 0.37
CA PHE A 22 6.81 7.79 0.74
C PHE A 22 6.67 8.77 -0.43
N ILE A 23 7.09 8.36 -1.63
CA ILE A 23 6.92 9.19 -2.84
C ILE A 23 5.44 9.33 -3.19
N SER A 24 4.63 8.27 -3.03
CA SER A 24 3.20 8.32 -3.30
C SER A 24 2.41 9.13 -2.27
N ASP A 25 2.93 9.28 -1.05
CA ASP A 25 2.29 10.10 -0.02
C ASP A 25 2.29 11.59 -0.42
N PHE A 26 3.32 12.05 -1.13
CA PHE A 26 3.44 13.45 -1.55
C PHE A 26 2.24 13.95 -2.38
N PRO A 27 1.85 13.33 -3.52
CA PRO A 27 0.68 13.78 -4.27
C PRO A 27 -0.62 13.64 -3.47
N ILE A 28 -0.76 12.65 -2.58
CA ILE A 28 -1.95 12.50 -1.73
C ILE A 28 -2.06 13.70 -0.77
N HIS A 29 -0.97 14.04 -0.09
CA HIS A 29 -0.89 15.22 0.79
C HIS A 29 -1.29 16.49 0.05
N TRP A 30 -0.71 16.73 -1.13
CA TRP A 30 -1.02 17.94 -1.92
C TRP A 30 -2.45 17.98 -2.43
N ILE A 31 -3.06 16.84 -2.79
CA ILE A 31 -4.48 16.81 -3.19
C ILE A 31 -5.37 17.29 -2.03
N VAL A 32 -5.10 16.82 -0.81
CA VAL A 32 -5.86 17.21 0.39
C VAL A 32 -5.62 18.68 0.71
N VAL A 33 -4.37 19.13 0.72
CA VAL A 33 -4.00 20.53 0.99
C VAL A 33 -4.62 21.46 -0.05
N LEU A 34 -4.52 21.16 -1.35
CA LEU A 34 -5.10 21.99 -2.40
C LEU A 34 -6.63 22.07 -2.31
N GLN A 35 -7.29 21.00 -1.85
CA GLN A 35 -8.73 21.03 -1.58
C GLN A 35 -9.08 22.05 -0.49
N GLU A 36 -8.19 22.36 0.45
CA GLU A 36 -8.43 23.42 1.44
C GLU A 36 -8.56 24.81 0.81
N TYR A 37 -7.82 25.08 -0.26
CA TYR A 37 -7.71 26.39 -0.92
C TYR A 37 -8.69 26.64 -2.07
N ILE A 38 -9.50 25.65 -2.47
CA ILE A 38 -10.50 25.83 -3.53
C ILE A 38 -11.79 26.39 -2.91
N PRO A 39 -12.26 27.59 -3.31
CA PRO A 39 -13.43 28.24 -2.70
C PRO A 39 -14.76 27.54 -3.00
N ASP A 40 -14.92 26.92 -4.17
CA ASP A 40 -16.15 26.24 -4.62
C ASP A 40 -16.01 24.71 -4.56
N LYS A 41 -15.85 24.15 -3.36
CA LYS A 41 -15.62 22.70 -3.19
C LYS A 41 -16.87 21.92 -3.58
N ILE A 42 -16.73 21.01 -4.54
CA ILE A 42 -17.78 20.05 -4.94
C ILE A 42 -18.03 19.01 -3.84
N ILE A 43 -17.00 18.72 -3.02
CA ILE A 43 -17.06 17.78 -1.90
C ILE A 43 -16.38 18.44 -0.70
N THR A 44 -17.13 18.65 0.38
CA THR A 44 -16.61 19.12 1.67
C THR A 44 -16.43 17.91 2.60
N PHE A 45 -15.18 17.63 2.98
CA PHE A 45 -14.91 16.77 4.12
C PHE A 45 -14.73 17.65 5.35
N ASP A 46 -15.41 17.31 6.44
CA ASP A 46 -15.36 18.06 7.70
C ASP A 46 -13.96 18.06 8.34
N ASN A 47 -13.14 17.06 8.01
CA ASN A 47 -11.78 16.90 8.51
C ASN A 47 -10.82 16.44 7.40
N PRO A 48 -10.05 17.37 6.79
CA PRO A 48 -9.06 17.06 5.75
C PRO A 48 -8.00 16.06 6.20
N ALA A 49 -7.53 16.15 7.46
CA ALA A 49 -6.56 15.20 8.00
C ALA A 49 -7.11 13.78 8.09
N GLN A 50 -8.41 13.63 8.36
CA GLN A 50 -9.06 12.32 8.33
C GLN A 50 -9.14 11.77 6.90
N LEU A 51 -9.47 12.61 5.92
CA LEU A 51 -9.47 12.20 4.50
C LEU A 51 -8.08 11.73 4.07
N GLU A 52 -7.03 12.50 4.38
CA GLU A 52 -5.65 12.17 4.07
C GLU A 52 -5.27 10.79 4.64
N TYR A 53 -5.61 10.56 5.91
CA TYR A 53 -5.35 9.28 6.56
C TYR A 53 -6.10 8.10 5.90
N LEU A 54 -7.35 8.30 5.49
CA LEU A 54 -8.12 7.29 4.77
C LEU A 54 -7.52 7.00 3.39
N LEU A 55 -7.04 8.03 2.69
CA LEU A 55 -6.32 7.86 1.41
C LEU A 55 -5.04 7.05 1.62
N TYR A 56 -4.22 7.38 2.62
CA TYR A 56 -3.04 6.59 2.97
C TYR A 56 -3.39 5.13 3.30
N ALA A 57 -4.45 4.92 4.07
CA ALA A 57 -4.90 3.58 4.44
C ALA A 57 -5.25 2.69 3.22
N PHE A 58 -5.66 3.28 2.09
CA PHE A 58 -5.92 2.55 0.86
C PHE A 58 -4.72 2.50 -0.09
N PHE A 59 -4.07 3.63 -0.33
CA PHE A 59 -3.03 3.74 -1.36
C PHE A 59 -1.70 3.14 -0.93
N ASN A 60 -1.28 3.35 0.32
CA ASN A 60 0.02 2.86 0.81
C ASN A 60 0.14 1.33 0.67
N PRO A 61 -0.84 0.51 1.12
CA PRO A 61 -0.78 -0.93 0.92
C PRO A 61 -0.79 -1.34 -0.55
N PHE A 62 -1.58 -0.66 -1.39
CA PHE A 62 -1.61 -0.90 -2.82
C PHE A 62 -0.25 -0.62 -3.48
N ILE A 63 0.33 0.56 -3.23
CA ILE A 63 1.63 0.99 -3.78
C ILE A 63 2.76 0.11 -3.26
N LEU A 64 2.74 -0.26 -1.98
CA LEU A 64 3.74 -1.16 -1.39
C LEU A 64 3.81 -2.49 -2.13
N ILE A 65 2.67 -3.11 -2.39
CA ILE A 65 2.59 -4.38 -3.11
C ILE A 65 3.02 -4.23 -4.57
N MET A 66 2.51 -3.19 -5.24
CA MET A 66 2.79 -2.93 -6.65
C MET A 66 4.29 -2.68 -6.87
N SER A 67 4.91 -1.86 -6.02
CA SER A 67 6.34 -1.57 -6.09
C SER A 67 7.19 -2.78 -5.71
N ALA A 68 6.85 -3.52 -4.65
CA ALA A 68 7.58 -4.72 -4.25
C ALA A 68 7.59 -5.78 -5.37
N THR A 69 6.46 -6.01 -6.01
CA THR A 69 6.36 -6.96 -7.14
C THR A 69 7.03 -6.48 -8.42
N PHE A 70 7.12 -5.15 -8.61
CA PHE A 70 7.88 -4.58 -9.71
C PHE A 70 9.39 -4.79 -9.52
N ILE A 71 9.91 -4.59 -8.31
CA ILE A 71 11.34 -4.73 -7.98
C ILE A 71 11.79 -6.21 -8.04
N ALA A 72 10.91 -7.17 -7.70
CA ALA A 72 11.21 -8.61 -7.72
C ALA A 72 10.46 -9.37 -8.84
N PRO A 73 10.86 -9.20 -10.13
CA PRO A 73 10.07 -9.65 -11.27
C PRO A 73 9.99 -11.18 -11.44
N SER A 74 10.92 -11.96 -10.87
CA SER A 74 10.92 -13.43 -11.02
C SER A 74 9.98 -14.14 -10.04
N LYS A 75 9.56 -13.47 -8.97
CA LYS A 75 8.73 -14.05 -7.89
C LYS A 75 7.56 -13.14 -7.49
N LYS A 76 7.03 -12.37 -8.46
CA LYS A 76 5.99 -11.33 -8.25
C LYS A 76 4.86 -11.79 -7.32
N PHE A 77 4.24 -12.92 -7.63
CA PHE A 77 3.11 -13.44 -6.84
C PHE A 77 3.49 -13.70 -5.37
N TRP A 78 4.59 -14.42 -5.14
CA TRP A 78 5.06 -14.76 -3.80
C TRP A 78 5.51 -13.53 -3.01
N VAL A 79 6.15 -12.58 -3.67
CA VAL A 79 6.56 -11.29 -3.05
C VAL A 79 5.33 -10.51 -2.63
N GLY A 80 4.34 -10.36 -3.52
CA GLY A 80 3.10 -9.66 -3.19
C GLY A 80 2.39 -10.29 -2.00
N LEU A 81 2.26 -11.63 -2.00
CA LEU A 81 1.65 -12.37 -0.90
C LEU A 81 2.40 -12.17 0.42
N LEU A 82 3.74 -12.23 0.40
CA LEU A 82 4.57 -12.00 1.58
C LEU A 82 4.32 -10.62 2.19
N PHE A 83 4.28 -9.57 1.35
CA PHE A 83 4.05 -8.20 1.80
C PHE A 83 2.62 -8.00 2.34
N ILE A 84 1.61 -8.64 1.74
CA ILE A 84 0.24 -8.61 2.29
C ILE A 84 0.21 -9.20 3.68
N VAL A 85 0.77 -10.40 3.86
CA VAL A 85 0.78 -11.09 5.15
C VAL A 85 1.55 -10.26 6.18
N LEU A 86 2.74 -9.77 5.82
CA LEU A 86 3.57 -8.96 6.71
C LEU A 86 2.83 -7.68 7.14
N SER A 87 2.25 -6.94 6.19
CA SER A 87 1.61 -5.67 6.49
C SER A 87 0.26 -5.84 7.22
N LEU A 88 -0.48 -6.93 6.97
CA LEU A 88 -1.66 -7.29 7.77
C LEU A 88 -1.28 -7.62 9.21
N ILE A 89 -0.21 -8.38 9.43
CA ILE A 89 0.30 -8.66 10.78
C ILE A 89 0.66 -7.35 11.48
N LEU A 90 1.40 -6.46 10.81
CA LEU A 90 1.77 -5.16 11.37
C LEU A 90 0.55 -4.29 11.70
N ALA A 91 -0.45 -4.24 10.82
CA ALA A 91 -1.69 -3.49 11.06
C ALA A 91 -2.47 -4.05 12.26
N LEU A 92 -2.57 -5.37 12.40
CA LEU A 92 -3.22 -6.02 13.54
C LEU A 92 -2.47 -5.76 14.85
N VAL A 93 -1.14 -5.89 14.84
CA VAL A 93 -0.29 -5.59 16.02
C VAL A 93 -0.46 -4.12 16.41
N GLY A 94 -0.44 -3.19 15.46
CA GLY A 94 -0.65 -1.77 15.70
C GLY A 94 -2.02 -1.48 16.31
N LEU A 95 -3.07 -2.14 15.82
CA LEU A 95 -4.43 -2.00 16.36
C LEU A 95 -4.53 -2.52 17.80
N VAL A 96 -3.97 -3.70 18.09
CA VAL A 96 -3.93 -4.28 19.44
C VAL A 96 -3.15 -3.36 20.39
N TYR A 97 -1.97 -2.91 19.97
CA TYR A 97 -1.12 -2.01 20.74
C TYR A 97 -1.83 -0.68 21.03
N SER A 98 -2.51 -0.10 20.04
CA SER A 98 -3.30 1.12 20.20
C SER A 98 -4.41 0.95 21.24
N LYS A 99 -5.17 -0.16 21.16
CA LYS A 99 -6.27 -0.42 22.10
C LYS A 99 -5.74 -0.63 23.53
N GLN A 100 -4.63 -1.34 23.68
CA GLN A 100 -4.03 -1.61 25.00
C GLN A 100 -3.56 -0.34 25.70
N ASN A 101 -3.04 0.64 24.96
CA ASN A 101 -2.46 1.85 25.52
C ASN A 101 -3.45 3.04 25.57
N ASN A 102 -4.74 2.83 25.27
CA ASN A 102 -5.73 3.91 25.11
C ASN A 102 -5.22 5.07 24.25
N LEU A 103 -4.39 4.74 23.25
CA LEU A 103 -3.95 5.75 22.30
C LEU A 103 -5.19 6.19 21.54
N ALA A 104 -5.46 7.50 21.57
CA ALA A 104 -6.47 8.14 20.74
C ALA A 104 -6.01 8.08 19.28
N THR A 105 -5.94 6.87 18.75
CA THR A 105 -5.73 6.66 17.32
C THR A 105 -7.04 7.06 16.66
N TYR A 106 -6.91 7.84 15.59
CA TYR A 106 -7.97 8.43 14.78
C TYR A 106 -9.33 7.72 14.84
N SER A 107 -10.40 8.51 14.76
CA SER A 107 -11.82 8.17 15.00
C SER A 107 -12.40 6.92 14.30
N ALA A 108 -11.64 6.18 13.48
CA ALA A 108 -12.12 4.97 12.81
C ALA A 108 -10.99 3.96 12.49
N PRO A 109 -10.39 3.28 13.48
CA PRO A 109 -9.38 2.25 13.24
C PRO A 109 -9.95 1.06 12.43
N GLU A 110 -11.23 0.74 12.58
CA GLU A 110 -11.92 -0.31 11.82
C GLU A 110 -12.03 0.04 10.33
N ILE A 111 -12.40 1.29 9.99
CA ILE A 111 -12.49 1.76 8.60
C ILE A 111 -11.09 1.74 7.95
N THR A 112 -10.09 2.17 8.70
CA THR A 112 -8.68 2.14 8.26
C THR A 112 -8.24 0.71 7.93
N LEU A 113 -8.58 -0.26 8.76
CA LEU A 113 -8.29 -1.67 8.50
C LEU A 113 -9.01 -2.18 7.24
N LEU A 114 -10.28 -1.83 7.06
CA LEU A 114 -11.06 -2.19 5.86
C LEU A 114 -10.45 -1.59 4.59
N LEU A 115 -10.01 -0.33 4.63
CA LEU A 115 -9.35 0.31 3.50
C LEU A 115 -7.99 -0.32 3.19
N ASN A 116 -7.23 -0.71 4.22
CA ASN A 116 -6.00 -1.46 4.01
C ASN A 116 -6.26 -2.79 3.30
N ILE A 117 -7.28 -3.54 3.77
CA ILE A 117 -7.70 -4.79 3.13
C ILE A 117 -8.11 -4.53 1.68
N ALA A 118 -8.90 -3.49 1.41
CA ALA A 118 -9.31 -3.13 0.06
C ALA A 118 -8.10 -2.83 -0.85
N GLY A 119 -7.14 -2.03 -0.37
CA GLY A 119 -5.91 -1.72 -1.09
C GLY A 119 -5.08 -2.97 -1.41
N TYR A 120 -4.94 -3.88 -0.43
CA TYR A 120 -4.31 -5.18 -0.62
C TYR A 120 -5.04 -6.03 -1.67
N THR A 121 -6.37 -6.12 -1.59
CA THR A 121 -7.19 -6.90 -2.52
C THR A 121 -7.04 -6.39 -3.95
N VAL A 122 -7.09 -5.07 -4.17
CA VAL A 122 -6.91 -4.47 -5.49
C VAL A 122 -5.51 -4.76 -6.03
N GLY A 123 -4.46 -4.59 -5.21
CA GLY A 123 -3.09 -4.92 -5.59
C GLY A 123 -2.92 -6.39 -5.98
N CYS A 124 -3.53 -7.29 -5.20
CA CYS A 124 -3.56 -8.74 -5.45
C CYS A 124 -4.19 -9.08 -6.80
N ILE A 125 -5.40 -8.56 -7.06
CA ILE A 125 -6.15 -8.80 -8.30
C ILE A 125 -5.33 -8.32 -9.49
N TYR A 126 -4.74 -7.13 -9.40
CA TYR A 126 -3.89 -6.60 -10.46
C TYR A 126 -2.70 -7.51 -10.76
N ILE A 127 -1.96 -7.94 -9.72
CA ILE A 127 -0.79 -8.83 -9.88
C ILE A 127 -1.21 -10.18 -10.46
N TYR A 128 -2.31 -10.75 -9.95
CA TYR A 128 -2.83 -12.03 -10.41
C TYR A 128 -3.17 -11.98 -11.90
N ASN A 129 -3.94 -10.98 -12.32
CA ASN A 129 -4.32 -10.78 -13.72
C ASN A 129 -3.08 -10.61 -14.61
N LYS A 130 -2.14 -9.76 -14.19
CA LYS A 130 -0.90 -9.52 -14.96
C LYS A 130 -0.03 -10.76 -15.08
N TYR A 131 0.08 -11.55 -14.01
CA TYR A 131 0.83 -12.80 -14.03
C TYR A 131 0.20 -13.82 -14.98
N TRP A 132 -1.13 -13.99 -14.91
CA TRP A 132 -1.84 -14.96 -15.74
C TRP A 132 -1.79 -14.61 -17.23
N SER A 133 -2.01 -13.34 -17.59
CA SER A 133 -1.91 -12.87 -18.98
C SER A 133 -0.52 -13.13 -19.58
N SER A 134 0.55 -12.93 -18.80
CA SER A 134 1.91 -13.21 -19.28
C SER A 134 2.18 -14.69 -19.50
N LYS A 135 1.54 -15.58 -18.72
CA LYS A 135 1.70 -17.03 -18.84
C LYS A 135 0.99 -17.56 -20.09
N MET A 136 -0.21 -17.05 -20.40
CA MET A 136 -0.96 -17.44 -21.59
C MET A 136 -0.23 -17.08 -22.90
N GLN A 137 0.40 -15.91 -22.95
CA GLN A 137 1.20 -15.48 -24.11
C GLN A 137 2.46 -16.31 -24.33
N ALA A 138 3.02 -16.91 -23.27
CA ALA A 138 4.21 -17.75 -23.37
C ALA A 138 3.90 -19.18 -23.88
N THR A 139 2.62 -19.56 -23.92
CA THR A 139 2.17 -20.90 -24.33
C THR A 139 1.52 -20.94 -25.72
N SER A 140 1.33 -19.79 -26.36
CA SER A 140 0.83 -19.63 -27.73
C SER A 140 1.97 -19.46 -28.72
#